data_AF-A0A6J0SGE4-F1
#
_entry.id   AF-A0A6J0SGE4-F1
#
_cell.length_a   1.000
_cell.length_b   1.000
_cell.length_c   1.000
_cell.angle_alpha   90.00
_cell.angle_beta   90.00
_cell.angle_gamma   90.00
#
_symmetry.space_group_name_H-M   'P 1'
#
loop_
_entity.id
_entity.type
_entity.pdbx_description
1 polymer ?
#
loop_
_entity_poly.entity_id
_entity_poly.type
_entity_poly.pdbx_seq_one_letter_code
_entity_poly.pdbx_strand_id
1 'polypeptide(L)'
;CDHTVLVITHIICFGFIFQKGIDKEFYLLFTVFDENLSFYLDTNIDAFTGDPSKVNKEDEDFQESNKMHAINGYMFGNLPALTMCKEDNVSWHVIGLGTETDMHGVHFQGNTIRLGGTINHHNHKSFLPSQGLPGSQGPNGFPGPKGPPGPSGKDGVPGHPGQRGEVVSSSFCGALLRLSPKNGRSAASPESFRLLLGSFAPASLSCFFPLRRPAFSSSSSGAASYGHVFLSQGEDLIGSKYTKVVYREYQSGEFTEHKKRTTKEQHLQILGPLIHAEVGDSILIIFKNKASRPYSVSAHGIEEDYIGNKAHATMPGEISTYRWNVPARSGPGVSDPNCITWVYYSTVHFVKDMYSGLIGPLIICRKGILNEKGVRTDVDREFALLFLVFDENESWYLNENIEKYLDKNPKEFNHTDDFVEGNKMHAINGKIYHNLHGLTMYEGENTDWYLIGMGNEIDLHTVHFHGESFLFKMDHDHRGDVYDLFPGTFQTVELVAFNPGTWLLHCHVHDHIHAGMETTYTIIKLGNILATDAVGHAATTTEYDTITVKRKNFGKGGNGRAGIDFFGKKLHVGEASSVLKALFLTGLVLLVALLILMLLLVFQKKRARYSAVGRKSDLPMETL
;
A
#
# COMPACT_ATOMS: atom_id res chain seq x y z
N CYS A 1 27.02 -56.69 37.96
CA CYS A 1 26.05 -57.20 36.97
C CYS A 1 24.84 -56.29 37.01
N ASP A 2 24.55 -55.36 36.12
CA ASP A 2 25.18 -54.79 34.90
C ASP A 2 24.50 -53.42 34.78
N HIS A 3 25.18 -52.27 34.78
CA HIS A 3 25.82 -51.66 33.62
C HIS A 3 25.10 -51.78 32.27
N THR A 4 23.78 -51.63 32.23
CA THR A 4 23.09 -51.10 31.04
C THR A 4 21.72 -50.55 31.45
N VAL A 5 21.30 -49.42 30.87
CA VAL A 5 20.03 -48.67 31.15
C VAL A 5 20.21 -47.47 32.10
N LEU A 6 21.08 -46.52 31.74
CA LEU A 6 20.97 -45.13 32.22
C LEU A 6 21.66 -44.12 31.29
N VAL A 7 21.43 -44.21 29.97
CA VAL A 7 21.94 -43.21 28.99
C VAL A 7 20.87 -42.76 27.98
N ILE A 8 19.58 -43.08 28.21
CA ILE A 8 18.48 -42.62 27.33
C ILE A 8 17.37 -41.97 28.16
N THR A 9 17.74 -41.00 29.00
CA THR A 9 16.75 -40.17 29.71
C THR A 9 17.21 -38.72 29.89
N HIS A 10 18.22 -38.28 29.13
CA HIS A 10 18.74 -36.90 29.16
C HIS A 10 18.79 -36.22 27.79
N ILE A 11 18.16 -36.79 26.76
CA ILE A 11 18.08 -36.18 25.42
C ILE A 11 16.64 -36.25 24.87
N ILE A 12 15.64 -35.94 25.70
CA ILE A 12 14.31 -35.50 25.21
C ILE A 12 13.76 -34.44 26.19
N CYS A 13 14.57 -33.43 26.46
CA CYS A 13 14.07 -32.09 26.78
C CYS A 13 14.72 -31.17 25.77
N PHE A 14 14.25 -31.22 24.51
CA PHE A 14 14.18 -29.99 23.74
C PHE A 14 13.19 -29.11 24.50
N GLY A 15 13.67 -28.43 25.54
CA GLY A 15 12.98 -27.29 26.10
C GLY A 15 12.75 -26.37 24.92
N PHE A 16 11.50 -26.09 24.62
CA PHE A 16 11.15 -24.99 23.74
C PHE A 16 12.00 -23.80 24.18
N ILE A 17 12.92 -23.39 23.32
CA ILE A 17 13.81 -22.26 23.59
C ILE A 17 12.92 -21.03 23.46
N PHE A 18 12.13 -20.74 24.49
CA PHE A 18 11.36 -19.50 24.56
C PHE A 18 12.35 -18.34 24.60
N GLN A 19 12.12 -17.32 23.78
CA GLN A 19 12.94 -16.13 23.82
C GLN A 19 12.87 -15.50 25.23
N LYS A 20 14.02 -15.30 25.85
CA LYS A 20 14.09 -14.76 27.21
C LYS A 20 13.44 -13.36 27.25
N GLY A 21 12.44 -13.20 28.10
CA GLY A 21 11.71 -11.94 28.27
C GLY A 21 10.45 -11.79 27.41
N ILE A 22 10.02 -12.85 26.72
CA ILE A 22 8.77 -12.91 25.95
C ILE A 22 7.82 -13.89 26.64
N ASP A 23 6.58 -13.45 26.90
CA ASP A 23 5.56 -14.23 27.61
C ASP A 23 4.79 -15.15 26.66
N LYS A 24 4.58 -14.70 25.40
CA LYS A 24 3.92 -15.47 24.34
C LYS A 24 4.60 -15.29 23.00
N GLU A 25 4.71 -16.37 22.25
CA GLU A 25 5.20 -16.38 20.88
C GLU A 25 4.14 -17.00 19.98
N PHE A 26 3.81 -16.31 18.89
CA PHE A 26 2.87 -16.80 17.89
C PHE A 26 3.54 -16.85 16.51
N TYR A 27 3.23 -17.90 15.76
CA TYR A 27 3.69 -18.10 14.39
C TYR A 27 2.49 -18.11 13.46
N LEU A 28 2.44 -17.17 12.51
CA LEU A 28 1.35 -17.02 11.57
C LEU A 28 1.88 -17.09 10.13
N LEU A 29 1.35 -18.04 9.37
CA LEU A 29 1.53 -18.18 7.94
C LEU A 29 0.28 -17.65 7.24
N PHE A 30 0.45 -16.60 6.46
CA PHE A 30 -0.56 -16.06 5.56
C PHE A 30 -0.28 -16.59 4.16
N THR A 31 -1.25 -17.30 3.59
CA THR A 31 -1.11 -17.85 2.24
C THR A 31 -2.48 -18.16 1.66
N VAL A 32 -2.60 -18.03 0.34
CA VAL A 32 -3.66 -18.62 -0.45
C VAL A 32 -3.22 -20.04 -0.79
N PHE A 33 -3.75 -21.04 -0.07
CA PHE A 33 -3.49 -22.44 -0.40
C PHE A 33 -4.25 -22.79 -1.68
N ASP A 34 -3.56 -22.71 -2.81
CA ASP A 34 -4.09 -23.11 -4.10
C ASP A 34 -4.10 -24.64 -4.23
N GLU A 35 -5.23 -25.26 -3.90
CA GLU A 35 -5.40 -26.71 -4.00
C GLU A 35 -5.45 -27.20 -5.46
N ASN A 36 -5.59 -26.31 -6.45
CA ASN A 36 -5.46 -26.70 -7.86
C ASN A 36 -4.04 -27.15 -8.20
N LEU A 37 -3.03 -26.62 -7.48
CA LEU A 37 -1.63 -26.98 -7.63
C LEU A 37 -1.22 -28.15 -6.72
N SER A 38 -2.16 -28.66 -5.90
CA SER A 38 -1.93 -29.76 -4.97
C SER A 38 -1.73 -31.08 -5.71
N PHE A 39 -0.73 -31.86 -5.31
CA PHE A 39 -0.54 -33.24 -5.80
C PHE A 39 -1.76 -34.15 -5.49
N TYR A 40 -2.64 -33.72 -4.57
CA TYR A 40 -3.80 -34.48 -4.13
C TYR A 40 -5.11 -34.01 -4.79
N LEU A 41 -5.08 -33.09 -5.77
CA LEU A 41 -6.29 -32.57 -6.41
C LEU A 41 -7.22 -33.67 -6.92
N ASP A 42 -6.69 -34.66 -7.66
CA ASP A 42 -7.48 -35.78 -8.17
C ASP A 42 -8.11 -36.61 -7.06
N THR A 43 -7.35 -36.85 -5.98
CA THR A 43 -7.84 -37.59 -4.81
C THR A 43 -8.94 -36.82 -4.08
N ASN A 44 -8.81 -35.50 -4.01
CA ASN A 44 -9.83 -34.64 -3.39
C ASN A 44 -11.10 -34.58 -4.23
N ILE A 45 -10.97 -34.51 -5.57
CA ILE A 45 -12.12 -34.56 -6.48
C ILE A 45 -12.89 -35.86 -6.26
N ASP A 46 -12.21 -37.01 -6.31
CA ASP A 46 -12.84 -38.33 -6.15
C ASP A 46 -13.49 -38.51 -4.76
N ALA A 47 -12.91 -37.91 -3.72
CA ALA A 47 -13.38 -38.09 -2.34
C ALA A 47 -14.53 -37.13 -1.95
N PHE A 48 -14.53 -35.90 -2.46
CA PHE A 48 -15.40 -34.83 -1.97
C PHE A 48 -16.42 -34.32 -2.98
N THR A 49 -16.21 -34.58 -4.27
CA THR A 49 -17.21 -34.22 -5.28
C THR A 49 -18.24 -35.34 -5.42
N GLY A 50 -19.52 -34.98 -5.48
CA GLY A 50 -20.59 -35.99 -5.61
C GLY A 50 -20.53 -36.75 -6.93
N ASP A 51 -20.05 -36.10 -8.00
CA ASP A 51 -19.89 -36.67 -9.33
C ASP A 51 -18.59 -36.15 -9.98
N PRO A 52 -17.46 -36.85 -9.78
CA PRO A 52 -16.15 -36.48 -10.33
C PRO A 52 -16.14 -36.28 -11.85
N SER A 53 -17.02 -36.96 -12.57
CA SER A 53 -17.06 -36.91 -14.05
C SER A 53 -17.56 -35.57 -14.61
N LYS A 54 -18.22 -34.75 -13.78
CA LYS A 54 -18.73 -33.43 -14.16
C LYS A 54 -17.78 -32.29 -13.83
N VAL A 55 -16.66 -32.58 -13.16
CA VAL A 55 -15.70 -31.57 -12.76
C VAL A 55 -14.87 -31.15 -13.96
N ASN A 56 -14.95 -29.87 -14.32
CA ASN A 56 -14.04 -29.25 -15.26
C ASN A 56 -12.96 -28.51 -14.47
N LYS A 57 -11.70 -28.95 -14.58
CA LYS A 57 -10.57 -28.32 -13.86
C LYS A 57 -10.14 -26.98 -14.44
N GLU A 58 -10.48 -26.73 -15.70
CA GLU A 58 -10.19 -25.47 -16.39
C GLU A 58 -11.29 -24.42 -16.19
N ASP A 59 -12.33 -24.77 -15.43
CA ASP A 59 -13.40 -23.85 -15.07
C ASP A 59 -12.91 -22.86 -14.01
N GLU A 60 -13.09 -21.56 -14.27
CA GLU A 60 -12.57 -20.50 -13.40
C GLU A 60 -13.23 -20.53 -12.02
N ASP A 61 -14.55 -20.75 -11.95
CA ASP A 61 -15.28 -20.85 -10.68
C ASP A 61 -14.82 -22.07 -9.86
N PHE A 62 -14.55 -23.19 -10.53
CA PHE A 62 -13.96 -24.36 -9.88
C PHE A 62 -12.55 -24.05 -9.34
N GLN A 63 -11.69 -23.42 -10.13
CA GLN A 63 -10.35 -23.06 -9.67
C GLN A 63 -10.40 -22.11 -8.48
N GLU A 64 -11.27 -21.09 -8.54
CA GLU A 64 -11.44 -20.13 -7.46
C GLU A 64 -11.97 -20.79 -6.18
N SER A 65 -12.89 -21.76 -6.30
CA SER A 65 -13.40 -22.52 -5.15
C SER A 65 -12.33 -23.31 -4.40
N ASN A 66 -11.22 -23.63 -5.07
CA ASN A 66 -10.08 -24.37 -4.51
C ASN A 66 -8.95 -23.44 -4.01
N LYS A 67 -9.08 -22.12 -4.13
CA LYS A 67 -8.15 -21.15 -3.56
C LYS A 67 -8.52 -20.85 -2.11
N MET A 68 -7.81 -21.48 -1.19
CA MET A 68 -8.12 -21.43 0.23
C MET A 68 -7.33 -20.30 0.91
N HIS A 69 -7.95 -19.13 0.98
CA HIS A 69 -7.39 -17.97 1.69
C HIS A 69 -7.37 -18.25 3.21
N ALA A 70 -6.21 -18.61 3.75
CA ALA A 70 -6.10 -19.07 5.13
C ALA A 70 -4.95 -18.46 5.93
N ILE A 71 -5.09 -18.52 7.26
CA ILE A 71 -4.04 -18.25 8.24
C ILE A 71 -3.71 -19.58 8.94
N ASN A 72 -2.49 -20.08 8.79
CA ASN A 72 -2.09 -21.42 9.26
C ASN A 72 -3.02 -22.57 8.77
N GLY A 73 -3.66 -22.40 7.61
CA GLY A 73 -4.64 -23.36 7.07
C GLY A 73 -6.06 -23.23 7.64
N TYR A 74 -6.33 -22.22 8.47
CA TYR A 74 -7.67 -21.91 8.99
C TYR A 74 -8.29 -20.70 8.29
N MET A 75 -9.59 -20.77 8.01
CA MET A 75 -10.35 -19.70 7.34
C MET A 75 -11.54 -19.26 8.19
N PHE A 76 -12.12 -18.11 7.85
CA PHE A 76 -13.38 -17.58 8.38
C PHE A 76 -13.44 -17.49 9.92
N GLY A 77 -12.32 -17.12 10.56
CA GLY A 77 -12.26 -16.94 12.02
C GLY A 77 -12.06 -18.23 12.82
N ASN A 78 -11.82 -19.36 12.16
CA ASN A 78 -11.72 -20.66 12.83
C ASN A 78 -10.34 -20.97 13.46
N LEU A 79 -9.37 -20.06 13.36
CA LEU A 79 -8.02 -20.26 13.90
C LEU A 79 -8.07 -20.33 15.44
N PRO A 80 -7.78 -21.48 16.06
CA PRO A 80 -7.85 -21.60 17.51
C PRO A 80 -6.59 -21.04 18.19
N ALA A 81 -6.67 -20.87 19.51
CA ALA A 81 -5.52 -20.66 20.41
C ALA A 81 -4.73 -19.34 20.25
N LEU A 82 -5.32 -18.29 19.68
CA LEU A 82 -4.79 -16.92 19.77
C LEU A 82 -5.22 -16.23 21.07
N THR A 83 -4.77 -16.78 22.20
CA THR A 83 -5.11 -16.27 23.54
C THR A 83 -3.90 -15.71 24.27
N MET A 84 -4.01 -14.50 24.78
CA MET A 84 -2.99 -13.82 25.58
C MET A 84 -3.63 -13.01 26.70
N CYS A 85 -2.85 -12.71 27.73
CA CYS A 85 -3.28 -11.85 28.82
C CYS A 85 -2.99 -10.39 28.49
N LYS A 86 -3.74 -9.49 29.11
CA LYS A 86 -3.39 -8.06 29.08
C LYS A 86 -2.01 -7.89 29.74
N GLU A 87 -1.15 -7.08 29.12
CA GLU A 87 0.24 -6.81 29.55
C GLU A 87 1.26 -7.93 29.26
N ASP A 88 0.86 -9.05 28.63
CA ASP A 88 1.82 -10.03 28.12
C ASP A 88 2.76 -9.37 27.08
N ASN A 89 4.06 -9.62 27.18
CA ASN A 89 5.01 -9.28 26.13
C ASN A 89 4.95 -10.35 25.04
N VAL A 90 4.40 -10.00 23.88
CA VAL A 90 4.09 -10.94 22.80
C VAL A 90 5.00 -10.72 21.59
N SER A 91 5.60 -11.80 21.10
CA SER A 91 6.29 -11.85 19.81
C SER A 91 5.41 -12.46 18.73
N TRP A 92 5.29 -11.77 17.60
CA TRP A 92 4.58 -12.26 16.41
C TRP A 92 5.58 -12.57 15.30
N HIS A 93 5.68 -13.85 14.96
CA HIS A 93 6.47 -14.34 13.84
C HIS A 93 5.54 -14.57 12.65
N VAL A 94 5.49 -13.58 11.76
CA VAL A 94 4.57 -13.61 10.62
C VAL A 94 5.34 -13.81 9.32
N ILE A 95 4.84 -14.73 8.48
CA ILE A 95 5.41 -15.14 7.20
C ILE A 95 4.30 -15.17 6.15
N GLY A 96 4.58 -14.68 4.94
CA GLY A 96 3.73 -14.87 3.77
C GLY A 96 4.40 -15.82 2.77
N LEU A 97 3.62 -16.67 2.13
CA LEU A 97 4.10 -17.64 1.14
C LEU A 97 3.06 -17.80 0.02
N GLY A 98 3.51 -17.97 -1.22
CA GLY A 98 2.63 -18.33 -2.34
C GLY A 98 3.05 -17.65 -3.65
N THR A 99 2.12 -17.05 -4.38
CA THR A 99 2.33 -16.47 -5.73
C THR A 99 2.07 -14.96 -5.74
N GLU A 100 1.93 -14.35 -6.91
CA GLU A 100 1.65 -12.91 -7.04
C GLU A 100 0.35 -12.46 -6.36
N THR A 101 -0.61 -13.36 -6.12
CA THR A 101 -1.83 -13.08 -5.36
C THR A 101 -1.61 -13.01 -3.85
N ASP A 102 -0.45 -13.45 -3.35
CA ASP A 102 -0.10 -13.47 -1.93
C ASP A 102 0.49 -12.14 -1.45
N MET A 103 -0.24 -11.05 -1.66
CA MET A 103 0.04 -9.73 -1.09
C MET A 103 -0.83 -9.48 0.15
N HIS A 104 -0.25 -9.72 1.32
CA HIS A 104 -1.02 -9.77 2.57
C HIS A 104 -0.91 -8.49 3.39
N GLY A 105 -2.00 -7.74 3.59
CA GLY A 105 -2.04 -6.65 4.58
C GLY A 105 -2.49 -7.15 5.95
N VAL A 106 -1.57 -7.59 6.82
CA VAL A 106 -1.97 -8.26 8.09
C VAL A 106 -2.38 -7.30 9.21
N HIS A 107 -3.67 -7.03 9.38
CA HIS A 107 -4.18 -6.09 10.39
C HIS A 107 -4.39 -6.65 11.81
N PHE A 108 -3.75 -6.07 12.84
CA PHE A 108 -4.06 -6.33 14.25
C PHE A 108 -4.97 -5.24 14.85
N GLN A 109 -6.28 -5.48 14.83
CA GLN A 109 -7.27 -4.50 15.31
C GLN A 109 -7.09 -4.15 16.79
N GLY A 110 -7.16 -2.84 17.11
CA GLY A 110 -7.10 -2.29 18.46
C GLY A 110 -5.71 -2.29 19.13
N ASN A 111 -4.72 -2.98 18.54
CA ASN A 111 -3.35 -3.05 19.02
C ASN A 111 -2.39 -2.40 18.02
N THR A 112 -1.18 -2.06 18.47
CA THR A 112 -0.10 -1.59 17.61
C THR A 112 1.14 -2.44 17.81
N ILE A 113 1.89 -2.69 16.74
CA ILE A 113 3.09 -3.54 16.76
C ILE A 113 4.34 -2.69 16.52
N ARG A 114 5.42 -3.01 17.24
CA ARG A 114 6.72 -2.38 17.08
C ARG A 114 7.68 -3.33 16.37
N LEU A 115 8.41 -2.85 15.35
CA LEU A 115 9.43 -3.61 14.63
C LEU A 115 10.60 -2.67 14.34
N GLY A 116 11.85 -3.06 14.65
CA GLY A 116 13.03 -2.25 14.32
C GLY A 116 13.19 -0.92 15.06
N GLY A 117 12.34 -0.62 16.05
CA GLY A 117 12.41 0.62 16.83
C GLY A 117 11.32 1.64 16.48
N THR A 118 10.74 1.53 15.29
CA THR A 118 9.53 2.25 14.86
C THR A 118 8.28 1.55 15.37
N ILE A 119 7.26 2.34 15.71
CA ILE A 119 5.89 1.85 15.78
C ILE A 119 5.51 1.69 14.31
N ASN A 120 5.90 0.52 13.80
CA ASN A 120 5.94 0.32 12.37
C ASN A 120 4.52 0.51 11.85
N HIS A 121 4.41 1.35 10.82
CA HIS A 121 3.17 1.68 10.13
C HIS A 121 2.48 0.42 9.54
N HIS A 122 3.16 -0.72 9.63
CA HIS A 122 2.64 -2.08 9.51
C HIS A 122 1.89 -2.55 10.76
N ASN A 123 0.81 -1.83 11.12
CA ASN A 123 -0.32 -2.56 11.65
C ASN A 123 -0.86 -3.54 10.61
N HIS A 124 -0.45 -3.43 9.33
CA HIS A 124 -0.50 -4.37 8.22
C HIS A 124 0.91 -4.73 7.76
N LYS A 125 1.38 -5.96 8.00
CA LYS A 125 2.67 -6.40 7.42
C LYS A 125 2.44 -6.98 6.03
N SER A 126 2.88 -6.26 5.02
CA SER A 126 2.86 -6.66 3.60
C SER A 126 3.88 -7.75 3.35
N PHE A 127 3.42 -8.92 2.92
CA PHE A 127 4.30 -10.01 2.50
C PHE A 127 4.29 -10.16 1.00
N LEU A 128 5.45 -10.47 0.44
CA LEU A 128 5.62 -11.01 -0.89
C LEU A 128 6.02 -12.49 -0.77
N PRO A 129 5.75 -13.32 -1.79
CA PRO A 129 6.24 -14.69 -1.85
C PRO A 129 7.71 -14.81 -1.46
N SER A 130 8.01 -15.74 -0.55
CA SER A 130 9.36 -16.11 -0.08
C SER A 130 10.10 -15.12 0.84
N GLN A 131 9.47 -14.08 1.36
CA GLN A 131 10.06 -13.28 2.45
C GLN A 131 9.94 -13.99 3.82
N GLY A 132 10.86 -14.93 4.06
CA GLY A 132 11.16 -15.46 5.39
C GLY A 132 12.44 -14.83 5.95
N LEU A 133 12.45 -14.50 7.25
CA LEU A 133 13.71 -14.24 7.96
C LEU A 133 14.54 -15.53 8.02
N PRO A 134 15.89 -15.47 7.93
CA PRO A 134 16.73 -16.66 7.90
C PRO A 134 16.66 -17.41 9.24
N GLY A 135 15.94 -18.53 9.24
CA GLY A 135 15.96 -19.55 10.29
C GLY A 135 16.38 -20.90 9.68
N SER A 136 17.20 -21.65 10.41
CA SER A 136 17.78 -22.92 9.96
C SER A 136 16.72 -23.96 9.56
N GLN A 137 16.84 -24.53 8.35
CA GLN A 137 16.00 -25.62 7.87
C GLN A 137 16.04 -26.84 8.81
N GLY A 138 14.88 -27.21 9.36
CA GLY A 138 14.65 -28.48 10.05
C GLY A 138 14.10 -29.55 9.09
N PRO A 139 14.25 -30.85 9.43
CA PRO A 139 13.98 -31.96 8.52
C PRO A 139 12.48 -32.27 8.34
N ASN A 140 12.15 -32.87 7.19
CA ASN A 140 10.80 -33.27 6.78
C ASN A 140 10.15 -34.28 7.75
N GLY A 141 8.88 -34.03 8.13
CA GLY A 141 8.10 -34.86 9.05
C GLY A 141 6.77 -35.36 8.47
N PHE A 142 6.46 -36.62 8.75
CA PHE A 142 5.37 -37.48 8.26
C PHE A 142 3.93 -37.08 8.69
N PRO A 143 2.87 -37.64 8.06
CA PRO A 143 1.47 -37.24 8.28
C PRO A 143 0.91 -37.69 9.63
N GLY A 144 0.20 -36.79 10.32
CA GLY A 144 -0.52 -37.07 11.58
C GLY A 144 -2.02 -37.37 11.38
N PRO A 145 -2.71 -37.97 12.38
CA PRO A 145 -4.10 -38.42 12.25
C PRO A 145 -5.12 -37.28 12.37
N LYS A 146 -6.29 -37.46 11.74
CA LYS A 146 -7.43 -36.52 11.74
C LYS A 146 -7.98 -36.26 13.16
N GLY A 147 -8.07 -34.98 13.53
CA GLY A 147 -8.71 -34.51 14.76
C GLY A 147 -10.25 -34.46 14.66
N PRO A 148 -10.96 -34.34 15.79
CA PRO A 148 -12.43 -34.31 15.84
C PRO A 148 -13.01 -33.01 15.22
N PRO A 149 -14.28 -33.02 14.79
CA PRO A 149 -14.90 -31.88 14.11
C PRO A 149 -15.02 -30.67 15.04
N GLY A 150 -14.58 -29.51 14.53
CA GLY A 150 -14.64 -28.23 15.22
C GLY A 150 -16.07 -27.66 15.32
N PRO A 151 -16.31 -26.70 16.22
CA PRO A 151 -17.60 -26.05 16.38
C PRO A 151 -17.97 -25.23 15.13
N SER A 152 -19.27 -25.03 14.93
CA SER A 152 -19.86 -24.31 13.80
C SER A 152 -19.26 -22.90 13.65
N GLY A 153 -18.64 -22.64 12.51
CA GLY A 153 -18.12 -21.31 12.15
C GLY A 153 -19.25 -20.29 12.04
N LYS A 154 -18.95 -19.02 12.34
CA LYS A 154 -19.87 -17.91 12.04
C LYS A 154 -19.87 -17.68 10.53
N ASP A 155 -21.05 -17.48 9.95
CA ASP A 155 -21.20 -17.24 8.51
C ASP A 155 -20.33 -16.06 8.07
N GLY A 156 -19.41 -16.32 7.14
CA GLY A 156 -18.63 -15.28 6.46
C GLY A 156 -19.55 -14.40 5.62
N VAL A 157 -19.13 -13.15 5.38
CA VAL A 157 -19.84 -12.28 4.44
C VAL A 157 -19.83 -12.95 3.06
N PRO A 158 -20.98 -13.11 2.38
CA PRO A 158 -21.04 -13.77 1.09
C PRO A 158 -20.11 -13.08 0.08
N GLY A 159 -19.25 -13.86 -0.60
CA GLY A 159 -18.46 -13.38 -1.73
C GLY A 159 -17.06 -12.83 -1.42
N HIS A 160 -16.54 -12.97 -0.20
CA HIS A 160 -15.17 -12.53 0.12
C HIS A 160 -14.28 -13.63 0.71
N PRO A 161 -13.02 -13.74 0.25
CA PRO A 161 -12.08 -14.74 0.75
C PRO A 161 -11.78 -14.59 2.25
N GLY A 162 -11.79 -15.72 2.97
CA GLY A 162 -11.91 -15.79 4.43
C GLY A 162 -10.62 -15.71 5.25
N GLN A 163 -9.67 -14.83 4.96
CA GLN A 163 -8.45 -14.65 5.79
C GLN A 163 -8.72 -13.82 7.05
N ARG A 164 -9.33 -14.46 8.07
CA ARG A 164 -9.59 -13.84 9.37
C ARG A 164 -9.26 -14.79 10.52
N GLY A 165 -8.57 -14.28 11.53
CA GLY A 165 -8.38 -14.94 12.84
C GLY A 165 -8.95 -14.06 13.96
N GLU A 166 -9.52 -14.67 15.00
CA GLU A 166 -9.98 -13.96 16.20
C GLU A 166 -8.93 -14.10 17.31
N VAL A 167 -8.37 -12.98 17.78
CA VAL A 167 -7.51 -12.94 18.97
C VAL A 167 -8.40 -12.68 20.19
N VAL A 168 -8.36 -13.56 21.18
CA VAL A 168 -9.13 -13.40 22.41
C VAL A 168 -8.19 -13.01 23.55
N SER A 169 -8.30 -11.78 24.03
CA SER A 169 -7.67 -11.39 25.29
C SER A 169 -8.51 -11.90 26.45
N SER A 170 -7.99 -12.88 27.21
CA SER A 170 -8.67 -13.33 28.43
C SER A 170 -8.45 -12.29 29.52
N SER A 171 -9.51 -11.59 29.92
CA SER A 171 -9.48 -10.78 31.13
C SER A 171 -9.40 -11.71 32.35
N PHE A 172 -8.41 -11.46 33.22
CA PHE A 172 -8.06 -12.24 34.42
C PHE A 172 -7.39 -13.61 34.19
N CYS A 173 -6.09 -13.57 33.85
CA CYS A 173 -5.18 -14.64 34.20
C CYS A 173 -4.66 -14.37 35.63
N GLY A 174 -5.04 -15.19 36.61
CA GLY A 174 -5.02 -14.83 38.03
C GLY A 174 -3.64 -14.71 38.69
N ALA A 175 -3.43 -13.61 39.42
CA ALA A 175 -2.96 -13.64 40.81
C ALA A 175 -3.55 -12.43 41.54
N LEU A 176 -4.46 -12.69 42.49
CA LEU A 176 -5.12 -11.68 43.31
C LEU A 176 -4.13 -11.13 44.34
N LEU A 177 -3.32 -10.14 43.97
CA LEU A 177 -2.59 -9.31 44.91
C LEU A 177 -3.20 -7.91 44.89
N ARG A 178 -4.08 -7.64 45.87
CA ARG A 178 -4.53 -6.29 46.21
C ARG A 178 -3.32 -5.43 46.55
N LEU A 179 -2.87 -4.62 45.60
CA LEU A 179 -2.09 -3.43 45.88
C LEU A 179 -3.05 -2.24 45.88
N SER A 180 -3.23 -1.64 47.06
CA SER A 180 -3.93 -0.36 47.20
C SER A 180 -3.29 0.69 46.26
N PRO A 181 -4.10 1.49 45.54
CA PRO A 181 -3.56 2.60 44.77
C PRO A 181 -2.98 3.62 45.75
N LYS A 182 -1.65 3.77 45.77
CA LYS A 182 -1.00 4.96 46.33
C LYS A 182 -1.30 6.11 45.37
N ASN A 183 -1.95 7.15 45.91
CA ASN A 183 -2.21 8.44 45.31
C ASN A 183 -1.16 8.86 44.26
N GLY A 184 -1.48 8.62 42.99
CA GLY A 184 -0.88 9.30 41.85
C GLY A 184 -1.62 10.62 41.66
N ARG A 185 -0.86 11.71 41.62
CA ARG A 185 -1.34 13.09 41.42
C ARG A 185 -2.36 13.16 40.28
N SER A 186 -3.41 13.95 40.51
CA SER A 186 -4.39 14.39 39.52
C SER A 186 -3.70 14.76 38.20
N ALA A 187 -3.78 13.86 37.22
CA ALA A 187 -3.46 14.17 35.84
C ALA A 187 -4.47 15.21 35.36
N ALA A 188 -3.97 16.28 34.74
CA ALA A 188 -4.79 17.27 34.07
C ALA A 188 -5.79 16.57 33.14
N SER A 189 -7.01 17.10 33.05
CA SER A 189 -8.02 16.62 32.10
C SER A 189 -7.40 16.47 30.70
N PRO A 190 -7.55 15.33 30.01
CA PRO A 190 -7.11 15.22 28.63
C PRO A 190 -7.79 16.32 27.82
N GLU A 191 -7.00 17.07 27.04
CA GLU A 191 -7.55 18.05 26.11
C GLU A 191 -8.39 17.27 25.08
N SER A 192 -9.71 17.41 25.17
CA SER A 192 -10.62 16.71 24.27
C SER A 192 -10.88 17.59 23.05
N PHE A 193 -10.30 17.22 21.91
CA PHE A 193 -10.59 17.87 20.63
C PHE A 193 -11.91 17.36 20.07
N ARG A 194 -12.83 18.28 19.74
CA ARG A 194 -14.14 17.94 19.15
C ARG A 194 -14.10 18.16 17.64
N LEU A 195 -14.39 17.10 16.88
CA LEU A 195 -14.50 17.16 15.42
C LEU A 195 -15.94 16.81 14.99
N LEU A 196 -16.51 17.61 14.10
CA LEU A 196 -17.82 17.38 13.51
C LEU A 196 -17.65 16.77 12.12
N LEU A 197 -17.94 15.48 12.02
CA LEU A 197 -17.78 14.72 10.78
C LEU A 197 -19.16 14.31 10.25
N GLY A 198 -19.39 14.45 8.94
CA GLY A 198 -20.58 13.90 8.31
C GLY A 198 -20.21 13.00 7.13
N SER A 199 -20.92 11.90 6.97
CA SER A 199 -20.94 11.18 5.69
C SER A 199 -21.99 11.86 4.80
N PHE A 200 -21.57 12.26 3.61
CA PHE A 200 -22.42 12.87 2.62
C PHE A 200 -22.33 12.07 1.34
N ALA A 201 -23.48 11.73 0.76
CA ALA A 201 -23.58 11.24 -0.62
C ALA A 201 -23.98 12.42 -1.51
N PRO A 202 -23.02 13.16 -2.09
CA PRO A 202 -23.35 14.16 -3.09
C PRO A 202 -24.09 13.50 -4.24
N ALA A 203 -25.18 14.14 -4.69
CA ALA A 203 -25.79 13.81 -5.97
C ALA A 203 -24.75 14.09 -7.07
N SER A 204 -24.04 13.04 -7.51
CA SER A 204 -22.83 13.05 -8.35
C SER A 204 -21.61 13.76 -7.73
N LEU A 205 -20.57 13.01 -7.38
CA LEU A 205 -19.23 13.58 -7.34
C LEU A 205 -18.60 13.34 -8.73
N SER A 206 -18.26 14.41 -9.43
CA SER A 206 -17.40 14.36 -10.61
C SER A 206 -15.97 14.05 -10.18
N CYS A 207 -15.72 12.83 -9.72
CA CYS A 207 -14.40 12.42 -9.23
C CYS A 207 -13.37 12.45 -10.34
N PHE A 208 -13.67 12.04 -11.57
CA PHE A 208 -12.60 11.67 -12.52
C PHE A 208 -12.45 12.59 -13.75
N PHE A 209 -12.91 13.84 -13.71
CA PHE A 209 -12.89 14.73 -14.89
C PHE A 209 -11.49 15.25 -15.25
N PRO A 210 -11.03 15.05 -16.50
CA PRO A 210 -10.13 15.98 -17.16
C PRO A 210 -10.87 17.25 -17.59
N LEU A 211 -10.55 18.39 -16.97
CA LEU A 211 -11.05 19.71 -17.42
C LEU A 211 -10.31 20.23 -18.66
N ARG A 212 -9.25 19.56 -19.11
CA ARG A 212 -8.56 19.85 -20.37
C ARG A 212 -7.97 18.57 -20.95
N ARG A 213 -8.08 18.42 -22.27
CA ARG A 213 -7.36 17.39 -23.02
C ARG A 213 -5.87 17.43 -22.63
N PRO A 214 -5.21 16.29 -22.39
CA PRO A 214 -3.76 16.29 -22.18
C PRO A 214 -3.11 16.93 -23.39
N ALA A 215 -2.41 18.05 -23.18
CA ALA A 215 -1.67 18.73 -24.24
C ALA A 215 -0.46 17.92 -24.74
N PHE A 216 -0.21 16.74 -24.18
CA PHE A 216 0.94 15.89 -24.49
C PHE A 216 0.63 14.65 -25.35
N SER A 217 -0.63 14.36 -25.68
CA SER A 217 -0.97 13.33 -26.68
C SER A 217 -1.47 13.96 -27.98
N SER A 218 -0.57 14.59 -28.73
CA SER A 218 -0.81 14.79 -30.16
C SER A 218 -0.78 13.42 -30.84
N SER A 219 -1.94 12.75 -31.01
CA SER A 219 -2.28 11.96 -32.23
C SER A 219 -3.34 10.85 -32.11
N SER A 220 -4.10 10.66 -31.02
CA SER A 220 -5.23 9.69 -31.09
C SER A 220 -6.56 10.23 -30.54
N SER A 221 -7.38 10.73 -31.45
CA SER A 221 -8.82 10.82 -31.26
C SER A 221 -9.47 9.44 -31.43
N GLY A 222 -10.32 9.03 -30.48
CA GLY A 222 -11.28 7.92 -30.61
C GLY A 222 -10.68 6.51 -30.47
N ALA A 223 -11.26 5.69 -29.59
CA ALA A 223 -11.00 4.25 -29.34
C ALA A 223 -9.54 3.79 -29.05
N ALA A 224 -8.51 4.53 -29.43
CA ALA A 224 -7.09 4.16 -29.37
C ALA A 224 -6.32 4.88 -28.24
N SER A 225 -7.02 5.50 -27.30
CA SER A 225 -6.44 6.08 -26.08
C SER A 225 -6.67 5.11 -24.93
N TYR A 226 -5.65 4.83 -24.11
CA TYR A 226 -5.78 3.98 -22.93
C TYR A 226 -6.90 4.45 -21.99
N GLY A 227 -7.11 5.77 -21.89
CA GLY A 227 -8.18 6.34 -21.08
C GLY A 227 -9.60 6.15 -21.63
N HIS A 228 -9.79 5.56 -22.82
CA HIS A 228 -11.11 5.34 -23.39
C HIS A 228 -11.96 4.41 -22.53
N VAL A 229 -11.37 3.33 -22.01
CA VAL A 229 -12.09 2.32 -21.22
C VAL A 229 -12.62 2.92 -19.92
N PHE A 230 -11.87 3.83 -19.28
CA PHE A 230 -12.22 4.43 -17.99
C PHE A 230 -13.02 5.74 -18.08
N LEU A 231 -12.82 6.53 -19.14
CA LEU A 231 -13.37 7.90 -19.23
C LEU A 231 -14.57 8.03 -20.17
N SER A 232 -14.68 7.14 -21.17
CA SER A 232 -15.73 7.24 -22.17
C SER A 232 -17.07 6.80 -21.59
N GLN A 233 -18.11 7.56 -21.90
CA GLN A 233 -19.48 7.13 -21.65
C GLN A 233 -19.99 6.46 -22.93
N GLY A 234 -20.42 5.20 -22.82
CA GLY A 234 -20.85 4.37 -23.95
C GLY A 234 -22.09 3.56 -23.60
N GLU A 235 -22.49 2.62 -24.47
CA GLU A 235 -23.62 1.72 -24.16
C GLU A 235 -23.31 0.86 -22.93
N ASP A 236 -22.06 0.42 -22.75
CA ASP A 236 -21.63 -0.46 -21.67
C ASP A 236 -20.53 0.15 -20.79
N LEU A 237 -20.40 1.48 -20.75
CA LEU A 237 -19.37 2.19 -19.94
C LEU A 237 -19.98 3.40 -19.23
N ILE A 238 -19.93 3.42 -17.89
CA ILE A 238 -20.46 4.53 -17.06
C ILE A 238 -19.67 5.83 -17.32
N GLY A 239 -18.36 5.70 -17.53
CA GLY A 239 -17.44 6.82 -17.75
C GLY A 239 -16.89 7.39 -16.45
N SER A 240 -16.67 8.70 -16.41
CA SER A 240 -15.89 9.36 -15.33
C SER A 240 -16.70 9.93 -14.15
N LYS A 241 -18.03 9.72 -14.11
CA LYS A 241 -18.91 10.23 -13.04
C LYS A 241 -19.51 9.08 -12.26
N TYR A 242 -19.30 9.10 -10.94
CA TYR A 242 -19.90 8.14 -10.03
C TYR A 242 -20.56 8.85 -8.85
N THR A 243 -21.68 8.31 -8.40
CA THR A 243 -22.25 8.65 -7.10
C THR A 243 -21.44 7.93 -6.04
N LYS A 244 -20.96 8.70 -5.06
CA LYS A 244 -20.05 8.22 -4.00
C LYS A 244 -20.50 8.78 -2.67
N VAL A 245 -20.03 8.18 -1.58
CA VAL A 245 -20.19 8.70 -0.22
C VAL A 245 -18.82 9.11 0.32
N VAL A 246 -18.74 10.28 0.96
CA VAL A 246 -17.47 10.85 1.43
C VAL A 246 -17.59 11.47 2.81
N TYR A 247 -16.50 11.45 3.57
CA TYR A 247 -16.40 12.18 4.83
C TYR A 247 -16.16 13.68 4.58
N ARG A 248 -16.91 14.54 5.26
CA ARG A 248 -16.74 16.00 5.21
C ARG A 248 -16.85 16.62 6.60
N GLU A 249 -16.03 17.65 6.83
CA GLU A 249 -16.02 18.41 8.07
C GLU A 249 -17.10 19.50 8.05
N TYR A 250 -17.78 19.68 9.17
CA TYR A 250 -18.83 20.68 9.37
C TYR A 250 -18.40 21.76 10.37
N GLN A 251 -18.90 22.98 10.21
CA GLN A 251 -18.54 24.09 11.10
C GLN A 251 -19.28 24.05 12.45
N SER A 252 -20.50 23.50 12.46
CA SER A 252 -21.37 23.51 13.64
C SER A 252 -22.13 22.19 13.84
N GLY A 253 -22.57 21.95 15.07
CA GLY A 253 -23.32 20.75 15.48
C GLY A 253 -24.69 20.60 14.82
N GLU A 254 -25.13 21.57 14.03
CA GLU A 254 -26.38 21.52 13.26
C GLU A 254 -26.22 20.78 11.92
N PHE A 255 -24.98 20.58 11.46
CA PHE A 255 -24.64 19.89 10.20
C PHE A 255 -25.31 20.49 8.95
N THR A 256 -25.39 21.83 8.92
CA THR A 256 -25.96 22.63 7.82
C THR A 256 -24.87 23.07 6.84
N GLU A 257 -23.78 23.65 7.33
CA GLU A 257 -22.69 24.19 6.50
C GLU A 257 -21.38 23.42 6.62
N HIS A 258 -20.78 23.09 5.46
CA HIS A 258 -19.46 22.46 5.38
C HIS A 258 -18.36 23.47 5.75
N LYS A 259 -17.31 23.00 6.41
CA LYS A 259 -16.06 23.76 6.51
C LYS A 259 -15.43 23.80 5.12
N LYS A 260 -15.19 25.02 4.62
CA LYS A 260 -14.55 25.20 3.32
C LYS A 260 -13.09 24.74 3.42
N ARG A 261 -12.67 23.87 2.51
CA ARG A 261 -11.26 23.48 2.39
C ARG A 261 -10.41 24.67 2.01
N THR A 262 -9.26 24.79 2.66
CA THR A 262 -8.25 25.78 2.32
C THR A 262 -7.49 25.39 1.04
N THR A 263 -6.67 26.30 0.53
CA THR A 263 -5.79 26.01 -0.61
C THR A 263 -4.80 24.89 -0.31
N LYS A 264 -4.32 24.79 0.94
CA LYS A 264 -3.44 23.70 1.41
C LYS A 264 -4.14 22.34 1.39
N GLU A 265 -5.46 22.30 1.62
CA GLU A 265 -6.27 21.08 1.68
C GLU A 265 -6.94 20.70 0.34
N GLN A 266 -6.70 21.48 -0.72
CA GLN A 266 -7.32 21.25 -2.03
C GLN A 266 -6.98 19.86 -2.57
N HIS A 267 -5.79 19.34 -2.28
CA HIS A 267 -5.33 18.04 -2.73
C HIS A 267 -6.11 16.86 -2.13
N LEU A 268 -6.83 17.03 -1.01
CA LEU A 268 -7.50 15.90 -0.36
C LEU A 268 -8.62 15.27 -1.21
N GLN A 269 -9.30 16.07 -2.05
CA GLN A 269 -10.33 15.58 -2.99
C GLN A 269 -11.32 14.57 -2.38
N ILE A 270 -11.24 13.28 -2.71
CA ILE A 270 -12.15 12.27 -2.16
C ILE A 270 -11.95 12.03 -0.67
N LEU A 271 -10.70 12.10 -0.18
CA LEU A 271 -10.34 11.87 1.22
C LEU A 271 -11.19 12.72 2.16
N GLY A 272 -11.43 12.20 3.35
CA GLY A 272 -11.93 13.00 4.46
C GLY A 272 -10.95 14.10 4.91
N PRO A 273 -11.36 14.96 5.87
CA PRO A 273 -10.47 15.95 6.45
C PRO A 273 -9.23 15.34 7.13
N LEU A 274 -8.13 16.09 7.19
CA LEU A 274 -6.97 15.73 8.01
C LEU A 274 -7.35 15.87 9.49
N ILE A 275 -7.29 14.76 10.22
CA ILE A 275 -7.47 14.76 11.67
C ILE A 275 -6.09 14.73 12.32
N HIS A 276 -5.75 15.75 13.09
CA HIS A 276 -4.47 15.82 13.83
C HIS A 276 -4.70 15.55 15.31
N ALA A 277 -3.77 14.85 15.95
CA ALA A 277 -3.72 14.70 17.40
C ALA A 277 -2.29 14.46 17.89
N GLU A 278 -2.01 14.82 19.13
CA GLU A 278 -0.77 14.46 19.80
C GLU A 278 -0.92 13.21 20.67
N VAL A 279 0.21 12.57 20.98
CA VAL A 279 0.26 11.52 22.00
C VAL A 279 -0.23 12.03 23.34
N GLY A 280 -1.27 11.39 23.87
CA GLY A 280 -1.95 11.73 25.12
C GLY A 280 -3.33 12.38 24.92
N ASP A 281 -3.69 12.75 23.71
CA ASP A 281 -4.96 13.39 23.42
C ASP A 281 -6.14 12.40 23.36
N SER A 282 -7.35 12.95 23.49
CA SER A 282 -8.60 12.25 23.19
C SER A 282 -9.36 12.98 22.10
N ILE A 283 -9.59 12.32 20.97
CA ILE A 283 -10.35 12.84 19.84
C ILE A 283 -11.81 12.45 20.03
N LEU A 284 -12.71 13.42 20.01
CA LEU A 284 -14.16 13.22 20.06
C LEU A 284 -14.77 13.54 18.70
N ILE A 285 -15.22 12.51 17.98
CA ILE A 285 -15.84 12.65 16.67
C ILE A 285 -17.35 12.56 16.82
N ILE A 286 -18.03 13.66 16.52
CA ILE A 286 -19.48 13.71 16.42
C ILE A 286 -19.82 13.45 14.95
N PHE A 287 -20.25 12.23 14.66
CA PHE A 287 -20.52 11.75 13.32
C PHE A 287 -22.01 11.77 13.00
N LYS A 288 -22.42 12.48 11.94
CA LYS A 288 -23.78 12.44 11.40
C LYS A 288 -23.83 11.66 10.09
N ASN A 289 -24.67 10.64 10.04
CA ASN A 289 -24.89 9.92 8.81
C ASN A 289 -25.99 10.58 7.96
N LYS A 290 -25.63 11.28 6.88
CA LYS A 290 -26.60 11.88 5.94
C LYS A 290 -26.78 11.04 4.68
N ALA A 291 -26.17 9.87 4.61
CA ALA A 291 -26.31 8.94 3.50
C ALA A 291 -27.51 7.99 3.72
N SER A 292 -27.79 7.15 2.72
CA SER A 292 -28.95 6.25 2.68
C SER A 292 -28.75 4.92 3.40
N ARG A 293 -27.54 4.62 3.90
CA ARG A 293 -27.13 3.32 4.45
C ARG A 293 -26.41 3.48 5.78
N PRO A 294 -26.41 2.46 6.66
CA PRO A 294 -25.64 2.51 7.90
C PRO A 294 -24.15 2.59 7.62
N TYR A 295 -23.47 3.54 8.26
CA TYR A 295 -22.01 3.74 8.14
C TYR A 295 -21.42 4.00 9.53
N SER A 296 -20.10 3.83 9.66
CA SER A 296 -19.39 4.10 10.91
C SER A 296 -18.13 4.91 10.66
N VAL A 297 -17.38 5.18 11.74
CA VAL A 297 -16.05 5.77 11.66
C VAL A 297 -15.17 5.05 12.67
N SER A 298 -14.11 4.42 12.18
CA SER A 298 -13.05 3.80 12.98
C SER A 298 -11.69 4.17 12.39
N ALA A 299 -10.63 4.12 13.17
CA ALA A 299 -9.29 4.43 12.68
C ALA A 299 -8.26 3.38 13.08
N HIS A 300 -7.23 3.26 12.24
CA HIS A 300 -6.05 2.48 12.56
C HIS A 300 -5.24 3.12 13.68
N GLY A 301 -4.54 2.27 14.44
CA GLY A 301 -3.51 2.70 15.39
C GLY A 301 -4.04 3.28 16.71
N ILE A 302 -5.32 3.63 16.80
CA ILE A 302 -5.93 4.26 17.99
C ILE A 302 -6.56 3.26 18.97
N GLU A 303 -6.84 3.74 20.18
CA GLU A 303 -7.65 3.02 21.17
C GLU A 303 -9.07 3.58 21.18
N GLU A 304 -10.04 2.77 20.74
CA GLU A 304 -11.45 3.16 20.75
C GLU A 304 -12.07 2.88 22.13
N ASP A 305 -12.68 3.90 22.72
CA ASP A 305 -13.47 3.75 23.94
C ASP A 305 -14.95 3.65 23.56
N TYR A 306 -15.50 2.43 23.65
CA TYR A 306 -16.91 2.17 23.40
C TYR A 306 -17.74 2.73 24.57
N ILE A 307 -18.10 4.02 24.49
CA ILE A 307 -19.00 4.65 25.46
C ILE A 307 -20.40 4.05 25.31
N GLY A 308 -20.68 3.02 26.10
CA GLY A 308 -21.92 2.24 26.04
C GLY A 308 -21.92 1.23 24.89
N ASN A 309 -22.67 0.13 25.04
CA ASN A 309 -22.76 -0.99 24.07
C ASN A 309 -23.42 -0.61 22.71
N LYS A 310 -23.20 0.59 22.17
CA LYS A 310 -23.70 1.11 20.89
C LYS A 310 -22.66 2.10 20.36
N ALA A 311 -22.17 2.05 19.12
CA ALA A 311 -22.69 1.39 17.93
C ALA A 311 -21.54 1.06 16.96
N HIS A 312 -21.55 -0.16 16.42
CA HIS A 312 -20.72 -0.52 15.25
C HIS A 312 -21.16 0.22 13.98
N ALA A 313 -22.35 0.83 13.99
CA ALA A 313 -22.96 1.48 12.83
C ALA A 313 -23.87 2.63 13.27
N THR A 314 -23.75 3.78 12.61
CA THR A 314 -24.64 4.93 12.73
C THR A 314 -25.71 4.83 11.64
N MET A 315 -26.98 4.79 12.02
CA MET A 315 -28.09 4.66 11.06
C MET A 315 -28.29 5.94 10.24
N PRO A 316 -28.90 5.87 9.04
CA PRO A 316 -29.27 7.04 8.26
C PRO A 316 -30.05 8.08 9.08
N GLY A 317 -29.57 9.33 9.08
CA GLY A 317 -30.14 10.45 9.84
C GLY A 317 -29.70 10.53 11.31
N GLU A 318 -29.05 9.49 11.84
CA GLU A 318 -28.57 9.44 13.22
C GLU A 318 -27.25 10.21 13.40
N ILE A 319 -27.01 10.67 14.63
CA ILE A 319 -25.75 11.23 15.07
C ILE A 319 -25.17 10.31 16.15
N SER A 320 -23.97 9.80 15.93
CA SER A 320 -23.21 9.02 16.91
C SER A 320 -21.94 9.76 17.31
N THR A 321 -21.49 9.56 18.54
CA THR A 321 -20.24 10.17 19.02
C THR A 321 -19.23 9.07 19.29
N TYR A 322 -18.06 9.17 18.65
CA TYR A 322 -16.94 8.26 18.79
C TYR A 322 -15.84 8.93 19.63
N ARG A 323 -15.26 8.19 20.58
CA ARG A 323 -14.11 8.65 21.37
C ARG A 323 -12.90 7.80 21.03
N TRP A 324 -11.87 8.45 20.53
CA TRP A 324 -10.58 7.84 20.22
C TRP A 324 -9.54 8.37 21.19
N ASN A 325 -8.91 7.48 21.94
CA ASN A 325 -7.79 7.82 22.79
C ASN A 325 -6.49 7.57 22.01
N VAL A 326 -5.54 8.47 22.18
CA VAL A 326 -4.22 8.41 21.54
C VAL A 326 -3.16 8.08 22.61
N PRO A 327 -3.05 6.82 23.04
CA PRO A 327 -1.97 6.41 23.93
C PRO A 327 -0.60 6.50 23.25
N ALA A 328 0.48 6.40 24.03
CA ALA A 328 1.85 6.44 23.52
C ALA A 328 2.15 5.40 22.42
N ARG A 329 1.47 4.25 22.46
CA ARG A 329 1.59 3.20 21.44
C ARG A 329 0.94 3.53 20.09
N SER A 330 0.10 4.57 20.04
CA SER A 330 -0.61 5.01 18.83
C SER A 330 0.13 6.10 18.06
N GLY A 331 1.11 6.73 18.69
CA GLY A 331 1.93 7.77 18.08
C GLY A 331 3.25 7.26 17.53
N PRO A 332 4.13 8.18 17.10
CA PRO A 332 5.43 7.84 16.56
C PRO A 332 6.31 7.10 17.56
N GLY A 333 6.97 6.03 17.11
CA GLY A 333 8.02 5.33 17.83
C GLY A 333 9.30 6.15 17.94
N VAL A 334 10.39 5.51 18.36
CA VAL A 334 11.65 6.22 18.65
C VAL A 334 12.35 6.68 17.37
N SER A 335 12.34 5.85 16.34
CA SER A 335 12.95 6.13 15.02
C SER A 335 11.98 6.72 14.00
N ASP A 336 10.70 6.85 14.32
CA ASP A 336 9.70 7.41 13.41
C ASP A 336 9.88 8.94 13.19
N PRO A 337 9.28 9.53 12.14
CA PRO A 337 9.20 10.98 12.01
C PRO A 337 8.35 11.62 13.11
N ASN A 338 8.32 12.95 13.20
CA ASN A 338 7.57 13.67 14.24
C ASN A 338 6.07 13.39 14.22
N CYS A 339 5.53 13.09 13.04
CA CYS A 339 4.15 12.67 12.87
C CYS A 339 4.07 11.47 11.93
N ILE A 340 3.23 10.51 12.31
CA ILE A 340 2.91 9.33 11.52
C ILE A 340 1.47 9.41 11.03
N THR A 341 1.19 8.74 9.92
CA THR A 341 -0.14 8.66 9.33
C THR A 341 -0.80 7.31 9.57
N TRP A 342 -2.06 7.37 9.96
CA TRP A 342 -3.03 6.28 10.01
C TRP A 342 -4.18 6.62 9.07
N VAL A 343 -5.07 5.65 8.83
CA VAL A 343 -6.32 5.91 8.09
C VAL A 343 -7.53 5.62 8.95
N TYR A 344 -8.57 6.42 8.72
CA TYR A 344 -9.90 6.19 9.25
C TYR A 344 -10.89 5.89 8.13
N TYR A 345 -11.84 5.00 8.41
CA TYR A 345 -12.73 4.37 7.45
C TYR A 345 -13.98 3.83 8.15
N SER A 346 -14.97 3.35 7.37
CA SER A 346 -16.16 2.69 7.93
C SER A 346 -15.94 1.18 8.08
N THR A 347 -16.34 0.64 9.23
CA THR A 347 -16.22 -0.79 9.58
C THR A 347 -17.52 -1.58 9.41
N VAL A 348 -18.61 -0.95 8.94
CA VAL A 348 -19.89 -1.65 8.73
C VAL A 348 -19.74 -2.69 7.64
N HIS A 349 -19.22 -2.27 6.48
CA HIS A 349 -18.83 -3.17 5.40
C HIS A 349 -17.53 -2.69 4.78
N PHE A 350 -16.39 -3.06 5.40
CA PHE A 350 -15.06 -2.55 5.10
C PHE A 350 -14.77 -2.37 3.59
N VAL A 351 -14.96 -3.41 2.80
CA VAL A 351 -14.67 -3.43 1.35
C VAL A 351 -15.53 -2.40 0.61
N LYS A 352 -16.85 -2.62 0.61
CA LYS A 352 -17.81 -1.77 -0.10
C LYS A 352 -17.84 -0.32 0.37
N ASP A 353 -17.73 -0.07 1.68
CA ASP A 353 -17.76 1.28 2.23
C ASP A 353 -16.53 2.09 1.80
N MET A 354 -15.35 1.45 1.79
CA MET A 354 -14.10 2.04 1.34
C MET A 354 -14.16 2.37 -0.15
N TYR A 355 -14.51 1.40 -1.01
CA TYR A 355 -14.62 1.63 -2.46
C TYR A 355 -15.72 2.66 -2.81
N SER A 356 -16.80 2.71 -2.01
CA SER A 356 -17.83 3.76 -2.14
C SER A 356 -17.32 5.17 -1.80
N GLY A 357 -16.19 5.29 -1.07
CA GLY A 357 -15.45 6.55 -0.86
C GLY A 357 -15.19 6.94 0.61
N LEU A 358 -15.52 6.09 1.60
CA LEU A 358 -15.33 6.40 3.03
C LEU A 358 -13.91 6.10 3.51
N ILE A 359 -13.00 7.04 3.28
CA ILE A 359 -11.61 6.95 3.75
C ILE A 359 -11.04 8.35 4.04
N GLY A 360 -10.18 8.47 5.05
CA GLY A 360 -9.45 9.70 5.32
C GLY A 360 -8.19 9.49 6.18
N PRO A 361 -7.29 10.49 6.19
CA PRO A 361 -6.03 10.44 6.93
C PRO A 361 -6.16 10.91 8.39
N LEU A 362 -5.56 10.16 9.31
CA LEU A 362 -5.39 10.50 10.72
C LEU A 362 -3.89 10.67 11.00
N ILE A 363 -3.48 11.87 11.38
CA ILE A 363 -2.09 12.24 11.63
C ILE A 363 -1.85 12.30 13.14
N ILE A 364 -0.96 11.45 13.64
CA ILE A 364 -0.60 11.40 15.06
C ILE A 364 0.83 11.90 15.24
N CYS A 365 0.98 12.94 16.04
CA CYS A 365 2.24 13.62 16.28
C CYS A 365 2.80 13.36 17.68
N ARG A 366 4.11 13.55 17.82
CA ARG A 366 4.75 13.69 19.13
C ARG A 366 4.20 14.92 19.86
N LYS A 367 4.26 14.86 21.19
CA LYS A 367 3.80 15.96 22.04
C LYS A 367 4.64 17.22 21.84
N GLY A 368 3.98 18.37 21.64
CA GLY A 368 4.59 19.68 21.44
C GLY A 368 4.93 20.03 19.98
N ILE A 369 4.42 19.27 19.01
CA ILE A 369 4.59 19.52 17.56
C ILE A 369 3.42 20.31 16.98
N LEU A 370 2.21 20.11 17.52
CA LEU A 370 1.02 20.84 17.15
C LEU A 370 0.90 22.13 17.98
N ASN A 371 0.49 23.21 17.32
CA ASN A 371 0.11 24.43 18.01
C ASN A 371 -1.32 24.34 18.60
N GLU A 372 -1.75 25.37 19.32
CA GLU A 372 -3.11 25.47 19.91
C GLU A 372 -4.25 25.33 18.89
N LYS A 373 -3.97 25.50 17.59
CA LYS A 373 -4.94 25.35 16.50
C LYS A 373 -4.88 23.98 15.82
N GLY A 374 -4.07 23.04 16.33
CA GLY A 374 -3.88 21.71 15.76
C GLY A 374 -3.12 21.70 14.43
N VAL A 375 -2.30 22.73 14.18
CA VAL A 375 -1.44 22.82 12.98
C VAL A 375 0.00 22.54 13.39
N ARG A 376 0.71 21.74 12.59
CA ARG A 376 2.12 21.45 12.80
C ARG A 376 2.99 22.70 12.69
N THR A 377 3.99 22.80 13.57
CA THR A 377 4.94 23.93 13.57
C THR A 377 6.29 23.59 12.96
N ASP A 378 6.57 22.32 12.70
CA ASP A 378 7.87 21.83 12.23
C ASP A 378 7.98 21.75 10.70
N VAL A 379 6.86 21.79 9.98
CA VAL A 379 6.79 21.71 8.52
C VAL A 379 5.96 22.85 7.93
N ASP A 380 6.29 23.28 6.71
CA ASP A 380 5.60 24.37 6.04
C ASP A 380 4.30 23.89 5.36
N ARG A 381 4.35 22.68 4.80
CA ARG A 381 3.24 22.02 4.11
C ARG A 381 3.15 20.53 4.38
N GLU A 382 1.92 20.05 4.24
CA GLU A 382 1.54 18.67 4.45
C GLU A 382 0.67 18.21 3.27
N PHE A 383 0.96 17.04 2.73
CA PHE A 383 0.21 16.43 1.64
C PHE A 383 -0.17 15.01 2.00
N ALA A 384 -1.46 14.65 1.92
CA ALA A 384 -1.90 13.27 2.04
C ALA A 384 -2.28 12.71 0.67
N LEU A 385 -1.68 11.58 0.30
CA LEU A 385 -1.89 10.90 -0.97
C LEU A 385 -2.33 9.46 -0.72
N LEU A 386 -3.56 9.17 -1.11
CA LEU A 386 -4.11 7.82 -1.22
C LEU A 386 -3.94 7.32 -2.66
N PHE A 387 -3.19 6.24 -2.78
CA PHE A 387 -3.09 5.42 -3.98
C PHE A 387 -4.06 4.24 -3.82
N LEU A 388 -5.08 4.22 -4.66
CA LEU A 388 -6.13 3.22 -4.64
C LEU A 388 -6.75 3.07 -6.03
N VAL A 389 -6.87 1.84 -6.49
CA VAL A 389 -7.76 1.48 -7.59
C VAL A 389 -9.18 1.45 -7.05
N PHE A 390 -9.96 2.50 -7.31
CA PHE A 390 -11.35 2.54 -6.88
C PHE A 390 -12.17 1.60 -7.74
N ASP A 391 -12.41 0.39 -7.23
CA ASP A 391 -13.30 -0.58 -7.86
C ASP A 391 -14.76 -0.19 -7.62
N GLU A 392 -15.38 0.50 -8.59
CA GLU A 392 -16.78 0.90 -8.51
C GLU A 392 -17.73 -0.29 -8.66
N ASN A 393 -17.26 -1.47 -9.09
CA ASN A 393 -18.07 -2.69 -9.12
C ASN A 393 -18.44 -3.16 -7.70
N GLU A 394 -17.58 -2.89 -6.72
CA GLU A 394 -17.82 -3.16 -5.29
C GLU A 394 -18.56 -2.01 -4.58
N SER A 395 -18.86 -0.91 -5.27
CA SER A 395 -19.56 0.24 -4.69
C SER A 395 -21.02 -0.09 -4.35
N TRP A 396 -21.51 0.44 -3.22
CA TRP A 396 -22.93 0.40 -2.89
C TRP A 396 -23.83 1.10 -3.90
N TYR A 397 -23.22 2.00 -4.69
CA TYR A 397 -23.90 2.88 -5.64
C TYR A 397 -23.81 2.37 -7.08
N LEU A 398 -23.30 1.16 -7.33
CA LEU A 398 -23.17 0.62 -8.69
C LEU A 398 -24.51 0.65 -9.44
N ASN A 399 -25.57 0.09 -8.86
CA ASN A 399 -26.89 0.05 -9.48
C ASN A 399 -27.46 1.46 -9.74
N GLU A 400 -27.29 2.38 -8.79
CA GLU A 400 -27.71 3.78 -8.94
C GLU A 400 -26.92 4.48 -10.06
N ASN A 401 -25.64 4.13 -10.24
CA ASN A 401 -24.80 4.68 -11.29
C ASN A 401 -25.16 4.10 -12.67
N ILE A 402 -25.48 2.81 -12.76
CA ILE A 402 -26.00 2.18 -13.99
C ILE A 402 -27.30 2.86 -14.43
N GLU A 403 -28.27 3.00 -13.52
CA GLU A 403 -29.54 3.67 -13.83
C GLU A 403 -29.34 5.12 -14.28
N LYS A 404 -28.46 5.85 -13.58
CA LYS A 404 -28.29 7.30 -13.78
C LYS A 404 -27.43 7.67 -14.98
N TYR A 405 -26.44 6.86 -15.33
CA TYR A 405 -25.45 7.20 -16.36
C TYR A 405 -25.59 6.35 -17.63
N LEU A 406 -26.18 5.15 -17.55
CA LEU A 406 -26.43 4.29 -18.71
C LEU A 406 -27.91 4.27 -19.13
N ASP A 407 -28.83 4.78 -18.29
CA ASP A 407 -30.28 4.66 -18.50
C ASP A 407 -30.74 3.20 -18.70
N LYS A 408 -30.03 2.24 -18.11
CA LYS A 408 -30.31 0.80 -18.17
C LYS A 408 -30.84 0.26 -16.84
N ASN A 409 -31.60 -0.83 -16.90
CA ASN A 409 -32.06 -1.55 -15.72
C ASN A 409 -30.91 -2.41 -15.13
N PRO A 410 -30.45 -2.18 -13.89
CA PRO A 410 -29.30 -2.89 -13.31
C PRO A 410 -29.48 -4.40 -13.22
N LYS A 411 -30.72 -4.89 -13.14
CA LYS A 411 -31.00 -6.33 -13.00
C LYS A 411 -30.88 -7.11 -14.30
N GLU A 412 -31.01 -6.42 -15.43
CA GLU A 412 -31.00 -7.00 -16.77
C GLU A 412 -29.71 -6.66 -17.53
N PHE A 413 -28.88 -5.79 -16.94
CA PHE A 413 -27.62 -5.38 -17.50
C PHE A 413 -26.56 -6.49 -17.34
N ASN A 414 -25.97 -6.91 -18.44
CA ASN A 414 -24.88 -7.86 -18.42
C ASN A 414 -23.56 -7.13 -18.16
N HIS A 415 -22.80 -7.59 -17.16
CA HIS A 415 -21.50 -7.01 -16.85
C HIS A 415 -20.46 -7.62 -17.80
N THR A 416 -20.15 -6.89 -18.87
CA THR A 416 -19.06 -7.27 -19.80
C THR A 416 -17.70 -7.02 -19.16
N ASP A 417 -16.65 -7.68 -19.66
CA ASP A 417 -15.28 -7.49 -19.16
C ASP A 417 -14.85 -6.01 -19.25
N ASP A 418 -15.19 -5.35 -20.36
CA ASP A 418 -14.92 -3.91 -20.56
C ASP A 418 -15.67 -3.03 -19.55
N PHE A 419 -16.88 -3.42 -19.11
CA PHE A 419 -17.62 -2.70 -18.08
C PHE A 419 -16.94 -2.85 -16.71
N VAL A 420 -16.55 -4.07 -16.36
CA VAL A 420 -15.85 -4.34 -15.09
C VAL A 420 -14.54 -3.57 -15.04
N GLU A 421 -13.77 -3.60 -16.12
CA GLU A 421 -12.48 -2.90 -16.22
C GLU A 421 -12.66 -1.37 -16.25
N GLY A 422 -13.63 -0.85 -17.00
CA GLY A 422 -13.93 0.58 -17.06
C GLY A 422 -14.35 1.19 -15.72
N ASN A 423 -14.79 0.35 -14.77
CA ASN A 423 -15.17 0.74 -13.42
C ASN A 423 -14.00 0.66 -12.40
N LYS A 424 -12.82 0.16 -12.79
CA LYS A 424 -11.61 0.15 -11.94
C LYS A 424 -10.81 1.44 -12.12
N MET A 425 -11.11 2.42 -11.28
CA MET A 425 -10.56 3.77 -11.42
C MET A 425 -9.22 3.93 -10.69
N HIS A 426 -8.11 3.81 -11.42
CA HIS A 426 -6.73 3.86 -10.92
C HIS A 426 -6.29 5.26 -10.53
N ALA A 427 -6.52 5.67 -9.28
CA ALA A 427 -6.51 7.08 -8.90
C ALA A 427 -5.58 7.46 -7.74
N ILE A 428 -5.17 8.73 -7.76
CA ILE A 428 -4.53 9.40 -6.62
C ILE A 428 -5.56 10.36 -6.01
N ASN A 429 -5.95 10.14 -4.75
CA ASN A 429 -7.04 10.90 -4.08
C ASN A 429 -8.36 10.94 -4.88
N GLY A 430 -8.66 9.88 -5.64
CA GLY A 430 -9.86 9.80 -6.48
C GLY A 430 -9.80 10.67 -7.75
N LYS A 431 -8.60 11.06 -8.19
CA LYS A 431 -8.33 11.77 -9.45
C LYS A 431 -7.38 10.96 -10.34
N ILE A 432 -7.63 11.02 -11.65
CA ILE A 432 -6.84 10.34 -12.69
C ILE A 432 -6.37 11.33 -13.74
N TYR A 433 -5.35 10.96 -14.52
CA TYR A 433 -4.80 11.71 -15.65
C TYR A 433 -4.56 13.19 -15.34
N HIS A 434 -3.72 13.48 -14.34
CA HIS A 434 -3.28 14.85 -14.00
C HIS A 434 -4.33 15.81 -13.42
N ASN A 435 -5.46 15.29 -12.93
CA ASN A 435 -6.53 16.11 -12.37
C ASN A 435 -6.46 16.31 -10.85
N LEU A 436 -5.41 15.80 -10.20
CA LEU A 436 -5.16 16.09 -8.80
C LEU A 436 -4.44 17.44 -8.67
N HIS A 437 -5.16 18.45 -8.22
CA HIS A 437 -4.64 19.81 -8.02
C HIS A 437 -4.41 20.13 -6.55
N GLY A 438 -3.60 21.15 -6.27
CA GLY A 438 -3.31 21.61 -4.91
C GLY A 438 -1.99 21.11 -4.34
N LEU A 439 -1.20 20.38 -5.13
CA LEU A 439 0.17 19.96 -4.78
C LEU A 439 1.17 21.07 -5.15
N THR A 440 1.10 22.19 -4.44
CA THR A 440 1.98 23.35 -4.68
C THR A 440 2.79 23.66 -3.43
N MET A 441 4.07 23.97 -3.62
CA MET A 441 5.01 24.37 -2.57
C MET A 441 6.00 25.40 -3.10
N TYR A 442 6.73 26.05 -2.22
CA TYR A 442 7.76 27.03 -2.57
C TYR A 442 9.16 26.45 -2.42
N GLU A 443 10.09 26.96 -3.24
CA GLU A 443 11.50 26.61 -3.15
C GLU A 443 12.03 26.87 -1.72
N GLY A 444 12.59 25.83 -1.11
CA GLY A 444 13.11 25.82 0.26
C GLY A 444 12.11 25.43 1.35
N GLU A 445 10.83 25.21 1.03
CA GLU A 445 9.86 24.70 2.02
C GLU A 445 10.17 23.25 2.41
N ASN A 446 10.03 22.97 3.70
CA ASN A 446 10.01 21.60 4.24
C ASN A 446 8.59 21.06 4.16
N THR A 447 8.44 19.90 3.52
CA THR A 447 7.14 19.29 3.24
C THR A 447 7.09 17.84 3.73
N ASP A 448 5.98 17.47 4.35
CA ASP A 448 5.69 16.09 4.72
C ASP A 448 4.61 15.51 3.82
N TRP A 449 4.86 14.31 3.33
CA TRP A 449 3.95 13.57 2.46
C TRP A 449 3.51 12.28 3.14
N TYR A 450 2.22 12.19 3.41
CA TYR A 450 1.56 11.02 3.98
C TYR A 450 1.06 10.12 2.85
N LEU A 451 1.84 9.09 2.55
CA LEU A 451 1.56 8.09 1.53
C LEU A 451 0.68 6.99 2.13
N ILE A 452 -0.41 6.67 1.45
CA ILE A 452 -1.43 5.71 1.91
C ILE A 452 -1.72 4.73 0.78
N GLY A 453 -1.44 3.45 1.03
CA GLY A 453 -1.85 2.33 0.18
C GLY A 453 -3.00 1.56 0.83
N MET A 454 -4.09 1.37 0.10
CA MET A 454 -5.26 0.58 0.51
C MET A 454 -5.78 -0.16 -0.73
N GLY A 455 -6.67 -1.14 -0.53
CA GLY A 455 -7.31 -1.86 -1.62
C GLY A 455 -7.07 -3.36 -1.58
N ASN A 456 -6.90 -3.98 -2.73
CA ASN A 456 -6.75 -5.44 -2.90
C ASN A 456 -5.38 -5.81 -3.49
N GLU A 457 -5.21 -7.02 -4.01
CA GLU A 457 -3.94 -7.53 -4.54
C GLU A 457 -3.40 -6.77 -5.76
N ILE A 458 -4.25 -6.05 -6.52
CA ILE A 458 -3.77 -5.17 -7.61
C ILE A 458 -3.27 -3.82 -7.08
N ASP A 459 -3.53 -3.46 -5.83
CA ASP A 459 -3.11 -2.20 -5.21
C ASP A 459 -1.65 -2.25 -4.68
N LEU A 460 -0.74 -2.76 -5.51
CA LEU A 460 0.70 -2.55 -5.37
C LEU A 460 1.10 -1.27 -6.09
N HIS A 461 1.52 -0.25 -5.34
CA HIS A 461 1.85 1.06 -5.89
C HIS A 461 3.29 1.44 -5.58
N THR A 462 4.05 1.80 -6.61
CA THR A 462 5.43 2.27 -6.45
C THR A 462 5.48 3.78 -6.72
N VAL A 463 5.30 4.58 -5.68
CA VAL A 463 5.12 6.03 -5.79
C VAL A 463 6.43 6.71 -6.15
N HIS A 464 6.52 7.29 -7.34
CA HIS A 464 7.71 7.97 -7.82
C HIS A 464 7.52 9.49 -7.89
N PHE A 465 8.48 10.23 -7.32
CA PHE A 465 8.57 11.68 -7.39
C PHE A 465 9.64 12.10 -8.41
N HIS A 466 9.25 12.74 -9.50
CA HIS A 466 10.23 13.30 -10.45
C HIS A 466 10.89 14.54 -9.86
N GLY A 467 12.17 14.76 -10.17
CA GLY A 467 12.86 16.02 -9.87
C GLY A 467 13.24 16.23 -8.40
N GLU A 468 12.75 15.41 -7.47
CA GLU A 468 13.10 15.48 -6.05
C GLU A 468 13.36 14.08 -5.47
N SER A 469 14.15 14.03 -4.41
CA SER A 469 14.31 12.83 -3.57
C SER A 469 13.77 13.15 -2.17
N PHE A 470 13.15 12.18 -1.52
CA PHE A 470 12.67 12.30 -0.15
C PHE A 470 13.50 11.46 0.83
N LEU A 471 13.32 11.76 2.10
CA LEU A 471 13.82 10.96 3.21
C LEU A 471 12.67 10.22 3.88
N PHE A 472 12.91 8.99 4.30
CA PHE A 472 11.95 8.21 5.09
C PHE A 472 12.69 7.46 6.20
N LYS A 473 11.99 7.19 7.30
CA LYS A 473 12.59 6.61 8.51
C LYS A 473 11.95 5.27 8.82
N MET A 474 12.78 4.25 9.02
CA MET A 474 12.36 2.90 9.44
C MET A 474 13.18 2.39 10.62
N ASP A 475 14.48 2.64 10.63
CA ASP A 475 15.44 2.23 11.65
C ASP A 475 16.59 3.24 11.68
N HIS A 476 17.03 3.64 10.48
CA HIS A 476 17.83 4.82 10.18
C HIS A 476 17.16 5.67 9.08
N ASP A 477 17.77 6.81 8.77
CA ASP A 477 17.33 7.68 7.68
C ASP A 477 17.69 7.03 6.33
N HIS A 478 16.67 6.81 5.51
CA HIS A 478 16.79 6.32 4.15
C HIS A 478 16.49 7.45 3.17
N ARG A 479 17.13 7.40 2.00
CA ARG A 479 16.85 8.31 0.89
C ARG A 479 16.35 7.52 -0.31
N GLY A 480 15.26 7.98 -0.91
CA GLY A 480 14.71 7.41 -2.13
C GLY A 480 13.93 8.46 -2.91
N ASP A 481 13.55 8.09 -4.12
CA ASP A 481 12.63 8.82 -5.00
C ASP A 481 11.45 7.94 -5.42
N VAL A 482 11.45 6.67 -5.01
CA VAL A 482 10.37 5.68 -5.16
C VAL A 482 10.07 5.06 -3.80
N TYR A 483 8.79 4.97 -3.44
CA TYR A 483 8.33 4.26 -2.24
C TYR A 483 7.25 3.23 -2.58
N ASP A 484 7.40 2.01 -2.06
CA ASP A 484 6.48 0.91 -2.31
C ASP A 484 5.34 0.92 -1.29
N LEU A 485 4.11 1.00 -1.78
CA LEU A 485 2.87 0.94 -1.02
C LEU A 485 2.11 -0.34 -1.40
N PHE A 486 1.65 -1.04 -0.38
CA PHE A 486 0.74 -2.18 -0.49
C PHE A 486 -0.52 -1.88 0.33
N PRO A 487 -1.60 -2.66 0.20
CA PRO A 487 -2.79 -2.49 1.02
C PRO A 487 -2.48 -2.46 2.52
N GLY A 488 -2.88 -1.39 3.20
CA GLY A 488 -2.63 -1.16 4.62
C GLY A 488 -1.26 -0.59 4.96
N THR A 489 -0.46 -0.20 3.95
CA THR A 489 0.82 0.49 4.14
C THR A 489 0.57 2.00 4.25
N PHE A 490 1.04 2.59 5.33
CA PHE A 490 1.02 4.04 5.55
C PHE A 490 2.45 4.50 5.74
N GLN A 491 2.89 5.58 5.12
CA GLN A 491 4.26 6.07 5.32
C GLN A 491 4.28 7.58 5.30
N THR A 492 5.09 8.17 6.19
CA THR A 492 5.46 9.58 6.09
C THR A 492 6.83 9.70 5.42
N VAL A 493 6.92 10.52 4.37
CA VAL A 493 8.19 10.88 3.74
C VAL A 493 8.42 12.39 3.83
N GLU A 494 9.64 12.78 4.17
CA GLU A 494 10.08 14.16 4.38
C GLU A 494 10.79 14.65 3.09
N LEU A 495 10.32 15.73 2.49
CA LEU A 495 10.84 16.28 1.23
C LEU A 495 11.10 17.77 1.39
N VAL A 496 12.26 18.22 0.93
CA VAL A 496 12.61 19.65 0.85
C VAL A 496 12.59 20.08 -0.62
N ALA A 497 11.79 21.09 -0.94
CA ALA A 497 11.53 21.50 -2.32
C ALA A 497 12.68 22.34 -2.90
N PHE A 498 13.61 21.76 -3.66
CA PHE A 498 14.82 22.45 -4.13
C PHE A 498 14.84 22.79 -5.62
N ASN A 499 14.06 22.10 -6.45
CA ASN A 499 14.09 22.22 -7.89
C ASN A 499 12.80 22.87 -8.40
N PRO A 500 12.74 24.20 -8.62
CA PRO A 500 11.57 24.86 -9.16
C PRO A 500 11.14 24.29 -10.51
N GLY A 501 9.86 24.00 -10.65
CA GLY A 501 9.32 23.32 -11.82
C GLY A 501 7.95 22.71 -11.56
N THR A 502 7.37 22.13 -12.60
CA THR A 502 6.22 21.24 -12.47
C THR A 502 6.70 19.84 -12.79
N TRP A 503 6.60 18.95 -11.81
CA TRP A 503 7.17 17.62 -11.83
C TRP A 503 6.07 16.57 -11.79
N LEU A 504 6.32 15.45 -12.45
CA LEU A 504 5.40 14.31 -12.46
C LEU A 504 5.50 13.54 -11.13
N LEU A 505 4.35 13.08 -10.65
CA LEU A 505 4.18 12.19 -9.52
C LEU A 505 3.24 11.08 -9.96
N HIS A 506 3.73 9.85 -10.00
CA HIS A 506 2.96 8.73 -10.53
C HIS A 506 3.30 7.41 -9.85
N CYS A 507 2.42 6.43 -10.00
CA CYS A 507 2.77 5.05 -9.71
C CYS A 507 3.68 4.50 -10.82
N HIS A 508 4.75 3.77 -10.51
CA HIS A 508 5.66 3.19 -11.51
C HIS A 508 5.20 1.80 -12.02
N VAL A 509 4.07 1.29 -11.54
CA VAL A 509 3.42 0.08 -12.08
C VAL A 509 2.80 0.41 -13.44
N HIS A 510 3.18 -0.34 -14.46
CA HIS A 510 2.90 0.00 -15.87
C HIS A 510 1.41 0.17 -16.16
N ASP A 511 0.60 -0.76 -15.65
CA ASP A 511 -0.85 -0.74 -15.82
C ASP A 511 -1.48 0.50 -15.18
N HIS A 512 -1.07 0.82 -13.95
CA HIS A 512 -1.61 1.95 -13.20
C HIS A 512 -1.29 3.29 -13.89
N ILE A 513 -0.12 3.43 -14.55
CA ILE A 513 0.20 4.62 -15.36
C ILE A 513 -0.76 4.74 -16.54
N HIS A 514 -0.91 3.66 -17.32
CA HIS A 514 -1.80 3.66 -18.49
C HIS A 514 -3.26 3.95 -18.11
N ALA A 515 -3.70 3.45 -16.96
CA ALA A 515 -5.03 3.69 -16.40
C ALA A 515 -5.18 5.06 -15.71
N GLY A 516 -4.10 5.85 -15.61
CA GLY A 516 -4.16 7.27 -15.26
C GLY A 516 -3.76 7.63 -13.83
N MET A 517 -3.08 6.74 -13.10
CA MET A 517 -2.55 6.99 -11.76
C MET A 517 -1.29 7.86 -11.79
N GLU A 518 -1.48 9.09 -12.25
CA GLU A 518 -0.45 10.10 -12.43
C GLU A 518 -1.00 11.52 -12.16
N THR A 519 -0.15 12.37 -11.61
CA THR A 519 -0.42 13.79 -11.44
C THR A 519 0.87 14.62 -11.46
N THR A 520 0.74 15.93 -11.32
CA THR A 520 1.88 16.82 -11.14
C THR A 520 1.86 17.52 -9.80
N TYR A 521 3.05 17.85 -9.32
CA TYR A 521 3.25 18.80 -8.23
C TYR A 521 4.13 19.96 -8.72
N THR A 522 3.99 21.13 -8.10
CA THR A 522 4.66 22.36 -8.56
C THR A 522 5.47 22.98 -7.43
N ILE A 523 6.75 23.20 -7.70
CA ILE A 523 7.66 23.97 -6.85
C ILE A 523 7.81 25.36 -7.46
N ILE A 524 7.34 26.38 -6.72
CA ILE A 524 7.35 27.78 -7.15
C ILE A 524 8.60 28.47 -6.61
N LYS A 525 9.36 29.09 -7.51
CA LYS A 525 10.52 29.91 -7.16
C LYS A 525 10.08 31.20 -6.42
N LEU A 526 10.63 31.46 -5.24
CA LEU A 526 10.28 32.65 -4.43
C LEU A 526 10.54 33.98 -5.17
N GLY A 527 11.51 34.02 -6.08
CA GLY A 527 11.84 35.21 -6.86
C GLY A 527 10.73 35.70 -7.80
N ASN A 528 9.75 34.85 -8.15
CA ASN A 528 8.63 35.23 -9.01
C ASN A 528 7.50 35.98 -8.27
N ILE A 529 7.47 35.94 -6.94
CA ILE A 529 6.43 36.64 -6.12
C ILE A 529 6.70 38.15 -6.11
N LEU A 530 7.97 38.57 -6.13
CA LEU A 530 8.35 39.99 -6.17
C LEU A 530 8.08 40.66 -7.53
N ALA A 531 7.81 39.88 -8.58
CA ALA A 531 7.48 40.41 -9.90
C ALA A 531 5.97 40.65 -10.08
N THR A 532 5.12 39.96 -9.32
CA THR A 532 3.65 40.05 -9.47
C THR A 532 3.02 41.19 -8.69
N ASP A 533 3.68 41.69 -7.64
CA ASP A 533 3.15 42.79 -6.81
C ASP A 533 3.58 44.20 -7.29
N ALA A 534 4.38 44.28 -8.38
CA ALA A 534 4.90 45.54 -8.92
C ALA A 534 4.26 45.98 -10.26
N VAL A 535 3.26 45.26 -10.80
CA VAL A 535 2.60 45.63 -12.06
C VAL A 535 1.08 45.74 -11.88
N GLY A 536 0.68 46.79 -11.17
CA GLY A 536 -0.64 47.38 -11.36
C GLY A 536 -0.68 48.12 -12.70
N HIS A 537 -1.65 47.75 -13.54
CA HIS A 537 -2.06 48.43 -14.77
C HIS A 537 -1.06 48.55 -15.93
N ALA A 538 -0.99 47.52 -16.77
CA ALA A 538 -0.90 47.70 -18.22
C ALA A 538 -1.41 46.46 -18.95
N ALA A 539 -2.51 46.62 -19.71
CA ALA A 539 -2.92 45.63 -20.69
C ALA A 539 -1.78 45.44 -21.70
N THR A 540 -1.27 44.22 -21.83
CA THR A 540 -0.33 43.85 -22.89
C THR A 540 -0.85 42.62 -23.60
N THR A 541 -1.17 42.84 -24.87
CA THR A 541 -1.52 41.84 -25.88
C THR A 541 -0.38 40.83 -25.98
N THR A 542 -0.65 39.56 -25.69
CA THR A 542 0.31 38.48 -25.92
C THR A 542 0.39 38.19 -27.42
N GLU A 543 1.46 38.64 -28.05
CA GLU A 543 1.90 38.20 -29.36
C GLU A 543 2.46 36.77 -29.22
N TYR A 544 1.82 35.80 -29.89
CA TYR A 544 2.33 34.44 -29.99
C TYR A 544 3.48 34.44 -31.01
N ASP A 545 4.71 34.28 -30.53
CA ASP A 545 5.85 34.07 -31.41
C ASP A 545 5.77 32.66 -31.99
N THR A 546 5.21 32.56 -33.20
CA THR A 546 5.11 31.31 -33.96
C THR A 546 6.43 31.07 -34.67
N ILE A 547 7.28 30.21 -34.12
CA ILE A 547 8.46 29.70 -34.83
C ILE A 547 7.97 28.80 -35.97
N THR A 548 7.73 29.42 -37.12
CA THR A 548 7.52 28.74 -38.40
C THR A 548 8.87 28.25 -38.91
N VAL A 549 9.11 26.95 -38.82
CA VAL A 549 10.26 26.30 -39.48
C VAL A 549 10.05 26.33 -41.00
N LYS A 550 10.52 27.40 -41.65
CA LYS A 550 10.68 27.43 -43.11
C LYS A 550 11.91 26.60 -43.49
N ARG A 551 11.65 25.48 -44.16
CA ARG A 551 12.63 24.72 -44.98
C ARG A 551 13.39 25.70 -45.88
N LYS A 552 14.70 25.83 -45.67
CA LYS A 552 15.64 26.35 -46.68
C LYS A 552 16.59 25.23 -47.09
N ASN A 553 16.40 24.73 -48.30
CA ASN A 553 17.45 23.99 -49.02
C ASN A 553 18.58 24.97 -49.34
N PHE A 554 19.81 24.66 -48.94
CA PHE A 554 21.01 25.15 -49.61
C PHE A 554 22.08 24.07 -49.59
N GLY A 555 22.41 23.59 -50.79
CA GLY A 555 23.57 22.75 -51.04
C GLY A 555 24.85 23.59 -51.13
N LYS A 556 25.97 22.86 -50.94
CA LYS A 556 27.36 23.16 -51.29
C LYS A 556 28.01 24.44 -50.74
N GLY A 557 28.93 24.21 -49.79
CA GLY A 557 30.26 24.84 -49.81
C GLY A 557 30.69 25.53 -48.52
N GLY A 558 31.78 25.04 -47.89
CA GLY A 558 32.76 25.89 -47.21
C GLY A 558 32.77 25.93 -45.67
N ASN A 559 33.63 25.09 -45.07
CA ASN A 559 34.38 25.21 -43.81
C ASN A 559 33.78 25.93 -42.58
N GLY A 560 33.39 25.13 -41.58
CA GLY A 560 33.31 25.50 -40.16
C GLY A 560 33.15 24.24 -39.31
N ARG A 561 34.24 23.71 -38.76
CA ARG A 561 34.34 22.38 -38.12
C ARG A 561 33.79 22.39 -36.69
N ALA A 562 32.78 21.56 -36.43
CA ALA A 562 32.27 21.24 -35.08
C ALA A 562 33.15 20.15 -34.42
N GLY A 563 33.60 20.40 -33.17
CA GLY A 563 34.30 19.42 -32.34
C GLY A 563 33.30 18.62 -31.50
N ILE A 564 33.57 17.33 -31.29
CA ILE A 564 32.76 16.42 -30.47
C ILE A 564 33.40 16.33 -29.09
N ASP A 565 32.62 16.52 -28.03
CA ASP A 565 33.11 16.47 -26.64
C ASP A 565 33.19 15.00 -26.17
N PHE A 566 34.36 14.57 -25.68
CA PHE A 566 34.58 13.20 -25.19
C PHE A 566 35.45 13.27 -23.91
N PHE A 567 34.91 12.84 -22.76
CA PHE A 567 35.56 12.93 -21.43
C PHE A 567 36.14 14.32 -21.10
N GLY A 568 35.37 15.38 -21.36
CA GLY A 568 35.75 16.75 -21.01
C GLY A 568 36.88 17.34 -21.86
N LYS A 569 37.27 16.69 -22.97
CA LYS A 569 38.15 17.27 -24.00
C LYS A 569 37.45 17.26 -25.36
N LYS A 570 37.46 18.42 -26.02
CA LYS A 570 36.96 18.57 -27.39
C LYS A 570 37.95 17.95 -28.38
N LEU A 571 37.56 16.83 -28.99
CA LEU A 571 38.37 16.13 -29.99
C LEU A 571 37.95 16.53 -31.41
N HIS A 572 38.93 16.67 -32.30
CA HIS A 572 38.67 16.95 -33.71
C HIS A 572 38.11 15.67 -34.38
N VAL A 573 37.21 15.79 -35.36
CA VAL A 573 36.46 14.67 -35.96
C VAL A 573 37.36 13.52 -36.48
N GLY A 574 38.59 13.83 -36.91
CA GLY A 574 39.59 12.83 -37.32
C GLY A 574 40.22 12.05 -36.16
N GLU A 575 40.32 12.66 -34.97
CA GLU A 575 40.85 12.02 -33.76
C GLU A 575 39.79 11.13 -33.12
N ALA A 576 38.51 11.55 -33.14
CA ALA A 576 37.40 10.77 -32.62
C ALA A 576 37.25 9.42 -33.33
N SER A 577 37.41 9.38 -34.67
CA SER A 577 37.39 8.12 -35.43
C SER A 577 38.55 7.20 -35.05
N SER A 578 39.72 7.75 -34.74
CA SER A 578 40.90 6.98 -34.35
C SER A 578 40.78 6.44 -32.93
N VAL A 579 40.24 7.24 -32.00
CA VAL A 579 39.95 6.82 -30.61
C VAL A 579 38.89 5.73 -30.59
N LEU A 580 37.83 5.84 -31.40
CA LEU A 580 36.77 4.83 -31.46
C LEU A 580 37.30 3.50 -32.03
N LYS A 581 38.17 3.54 -33.04
CA LYS A 581 38.86 2.35 -33.56
C LYS A 581 39.78 1.72 -32.52
N ALA A 582 40.50 2.53 -31.74
CA ALA A 582 41.37 2.05 -30.67
C ALA A 582 40.57 1.36 -29.55
N LEU A 583 39.46 1.96 -29.11
CA LEU A 583 38.55 1.39 -28.11
C LEU A 583 37.88 0.09 -28.60
N PHE A 584 37.53 0.02 -29.88
CA PHE A 584 36.98 -1.19 -30.46
C PHE A 584 38.03 -2.32 -30.51
N LEU A 585 39.28 -2.01 -30.88
CA LEU A 585 40.36 -3.00 -30.88
C LEU A 585 40.69 -3.49 -29.47
N THR A 586 40.75 -2.60 -28.48
CA THR A 586 41.01 -3.00 -27.08
C THR A 586 39.89 -3.86 -26.53
N GLY A 587 38.63 -3.54 -26.84
CA GLY A 587 37.47 -4.38 -26.51
C GLY A 587 37.56 -5.77 -27.15
N LEU A 588 37.97 -5.86 -28.42
CA LEU A 588 38.15 -7.14 -29.10
C LEU A 588 39.25 -8.00 -28.46
N VAL A 589 40.38 -7.39 -28.09
CA VAL A 589 41.49 -8.09 -27.42
C VAL A 589 41.07 -8.62 -26.05
N LEU A 590 40.32 -7.82 -25.27
CA LEU A 590 39.80 -8.24 -23.97
C LEU A 590 38.79 -9.39 -24.09
N LEU A 591 37.93 -9.36 -25.11
CA LEU A 591 36.98 -10.44 -25.38
C LEU A 591 37.72 -11.75 -25.71
N VAL A 592 38.75 -11.70 -26.56
CA VAL A 592 39.56 -12.87 -26.92
C VAL A 592 40.30 -13.41 -25.70
N ALA A 593 40.86 -12.54 -24.84
CA ALA A 593 41.52 -12.96 -23.60
C ALA A 593 40.56 -13.66 -22.65
N LEU A 594 39.32 -13.16 -22.50
CA LEU A 594 38.26 -13.79 -21.71
C LEU A 594 37.86 -15.17 -22.25
N LEU A 595 37.74 -15.30 -23.58
CA LEU A 595 37.43 -16.58 -24.22
C LEU A 595 38.56 -17.61 -24.03
N ILE A 596 39.82 -17.18 -24.12
CA ILE A 596 40.99 -18.04 -23.83
C ILE A 596 40.99 -18.47 -22.36
N LEU A 597 40.70 -17.56 -21.43
CA LEU A 597 40.61 -17.87 -20.00
C LEU A 597 39.50 -18.90 -19.73
N MET A 598 38.33 -18.72 -20.33
CA MET A 598 37.21 -19.67 -20.25
C MET A 598 37.59 -21.04 -20.82
N LEU A 599 38.27 -21.10 -21.96
CA LEU A 599 38.77 -22.36 -22.53
C LEU A 599 39.79 -23.04 -21.62
N LEU A 600 40.72 -22.29 -21.02
CA LEU A 600 41.69 -22.81 -20.06
C LEU A 600 41.02 -23.36 -18.81
N LEU A 601 39.99 -22.69 -18.28
CA LEU A 601 39.21 -23.17 -17.14
C LEU A 601 38.43 -24.45 -17.47
N VAL A 602 37.83 -24.53 -18.67
CA VAL A 602 37.17 -25.75 -19.14
C VAL A 602 38.17 -26.89 -19.33
N PHE A 603 39.37 -26.60 -19.84
CA PHE A 603 40.43 -27.59 -20.04
C PHE A 603 40.99 -28.10 -18.70
N GLN A 604 41.21 -27.21 -17.73
CA GLN A 604 41.57 -27.54 -16.35
C GLN A 604 40.50 -28.43 -15.70
N LYS A 605 39.22 -28.08 -15.86
CA LYS A 605 38.08 -28.85 -15.33
C LYS A 605 37.96 -30.24 -15.97
N LYS A 606 38.23 -30.36 -17.28
CA LYS A 606 38.33 -31.67 -17.96
C LYS A 606 39.54 -32.48 -17.47
N ARG A 607 40.72 -31.87 -17.29
CA ARG A 607 41.93 -32.55 -16.79
C ARG A 607 41.74 -33.07 -15.35
N ALA A 608 41.07 -32.31 -14.48
CA ALA A 608 40.70 -32.75 -13.14
C ALA A 608 39.76 -33.98 -13.15
N ARG A 609 38.77 -34.01 -14.06
CA ARG A 609 37.89 -35.18 -14.25
C ARG A 609 38.64 -36.42 -14.76
N TYR A 610 39.61 -36.26 -15.66
CA TYR A 610 40.42 -37.40 -16.12
C TYR A 610 41.36 -37.95 -15.04
N SER A 611 41.91 -37.10 -14.15
CA SER A 611 42.73 -37.60 -13.02
C SER A 611 41.92 -38.33 -11.95
N ALA A 612 40.62 -38.02 -11.83
CA ALA A 612 39.70 -38.70 -10.91
C ALA A 612 39.22 -40.06 -11.42
N VAL A 613 39.29 -40.31 -12.73
CA VAL A 613 38.92 -41.61 -13.34
C VAL A 613 40.10 -42.60 -13.30
N GLY A 614 41.35 -42.13 -13.35
CA GLY A 614 42.54 -42.99 -13.24
C GLY A 614 42.88 -43.50 -11.83
N ARG A 615 42.15 -43.08 -10.79
CA ARG A 615 42.41 -43.45 -9.39
C ARG A 615 41.35 -44.40 -8.79
N LYS A 616 40.46 -44.95 -9.63
CA LYS A 616 39.38 -45.88 -9.24
C LYS A 616 39.57 -47.32 -9.75
N SER A 617 40.74 -47.64 -10.29
CA SER A 617 41.06 -48.95 -10.85
C SER A 617 42.34 -49.53 -10.23
N ASP A 618 42.37 -49.65 -8.90
CA ASP A 618 43.28 -50.53 -8.18
C ASP A 618 42.54 -51.09 -6.94
N LEU A 619 42.05 -52.31 -7.07
CA LEU A 619 41.59 -53.17 -5.97
C LEU A 619 42.80 -54.00 -5.49
N PRO A 620 43.16 -54.00 -4.20
CA PRO A 620 43.96 -55.07 -3.65
C PRO A 620 43.05 -56.19 -3.15
N MET A 621 43.28 -57.36 -3.74
CA MET A 621 42.95 -58.68 -3.23
C MET A 621 43.70 -58.97 -1.91
N GLU A 622 43.15 -59.94 -1.17
CA GLU A 622 43.73 -60.70 -0.04
C GLU A 622 43.62 -60.12 1.39
N THR A 623 42.78 -60.74 2.22
CA THR A 623 43.22 -61.85 3.09
C THR A 623 42.03 -62.58 3.74
N LEU A 624 41.99 -63.90 3.51
CA LEU A 624 41.31 -65.03 4.19
C LEU A 624 39.92 -64.86 4.83
#